data_AF-A0A849T812-F1
#
_entry.id   AF-A0A849T812-F1
#
_cell.length_a   1.000
_cell.length_b   1.000
_cell.length_c   1.000
_cell.angle_alpha   90.00
_cell.angle_beta   90.00
_cell.angle_gamma   90.00
#
_symmetry.space_group_name_H-M   'P 1'
#
loop_
_entity.id
_entity.type
_entity.pdbx_description
1 polymer ?
#
loop_
_entity_poly.entity_id
_entity_poly.type
_entity_poly.pdbx_seq_one_letter_code
_entity_poly.pdbx_strand_id
1 'polypeptide(L)'
;MIKVTKTIVYSFLSVFCCVLISFEGIAMDLTQARLLEVSSSEKSLILEVGNLDNFEEGVLASIYLQKGPKESPKVFLIAQAEVVKSFPKKSYWLVKKVFISKAFERNSLVYLHSINQVTSGRPLKLKNLHIVASENQYRNLDDYQDKNKDNIPDRFIKEGNNFVATPDLFDSSEVKDETPDSDVLVTTFENYKTTGKEQFSEVYGDFTGEKITIGKREVDLGDIKNAEDRILFESMSKGYVQKVNGMKYGVKSYYRLHQKTEGAMDLAAGGVIPNVYDETREKERKEQEISPRVFAKVKRDGELWSADMNDDDLRKYFVQTGLERETRRRELVMNELEGHEIILHFSGSMVSHGNNEDPNYQGKGYNLGISYDLHLSRTSQELKNWSLQFLFESGISDYDLGVFNARSREYFYGAYLNYYFINNPLTLNSFIYLFGIGLKNGTASVASADISKEYSYQVLTLPALQLMTKYRFRTGDLVEETANVGASLNFALNLDVKNLSVLDRLEDDINSKFSVKDLKYTLGLSVYF
;
A
#
# COMPACT_ATOMS: atom_id res chain seq x y z
N MET A 1 -25.85 4.97 25.83
CA MET A 1 -25.61 4.16 24.61
C MET A 1 -24.52 4.72 23.70
N ILE A 2 -24.50 6.01 23.37
CA ILE A 2 -23.54 6.61 22.40
C ILE A 2 -22.05 6.54 22.82
N LYS A 3 -21.73 6.46 24.12
CA LYS A 3 -20.35 6.29 24.59
C LYS A 3 -19.80 4.88 24.39
N VAL A 4 -20.67 3.86 24.39
CA VAL A 4 -20.25 2.45 24.31
C VAL A 4 -19.87 2.07 22.88
N THR A 5 -20.57 2.63 21.88
CA THR A 5 -20.26 2.41 20.47
C THR A 5 -18.94 3.04 20.02
N LYS A 6 -18.56 4.20 20.55
CA LYS A 6 -17.25 4.80 20.25
C LYS A 6 -16.09 3.93 20.75
N THR A 7 -16.18 3.40 21.97
CA THR A 7 -15.11 2.57 22.54
C THR A 7 -14.91 1.27 21.76
N ILE A 8 -15.98 0.64 21.30
CA ILE A 8 -15.90 -0.62 20.55
C ILE A 8 -15.23 -0.42 19.18
N VAL A 9 -15.53 0.68 18.48
CA VAL A 9 -14.92 0.96 17.16
C VAL A 9 -13.42 1.26 17.29
N TYR A 10 -13.01 2.04 18.30
CA TYR A 10 -11.58 2.30 18.53
C TYR A 10 -10.81 1.04 18.97
N SER A 11 -11.43 0.17 19.76
CA SER A 11 -10.83 -1.12 20.16
C SER A 11 -10.73 -2.11 19.00
N PHE A 12 -11.67 -2.10 18.06
CA PHE A 12 -11.61 -2.98 16.90
C PHE A 12 -10.54 -2.52 15.88
N LEU A 13 -10.43 -1.21 15.67
CA LEU A 13 -9.44 -0.62 14.77
C LEU A 13 -8.01 -0.80 15.28
N SER A 14 -7.79 -0.69 16.60
CA SER A 14 -6.46 -0.90 17.20
C SER A 14 -6.03 -2.37 17.16
N VAL A 15 -6.96 -3.31 17.38
CA VAL A 15 -6.68 -4.75 17.24
C VAL A 15 -6.41 -5.12 15.79
N PHE A 16 -7.15 -4.57 14.84
CA PHE A 16 -6.94 -4.81 13.40
C PHE A 16 -5.60 -4.26 12.90
N CYS A 17 -5.17 -3.08 13.39
CA CYS A 17 -3.84 -2.55 13.10
C CYS A 17 -2.70 -3.36 13.73
N CYS A 18 -2.86 -3.90 14.94
CA CYS A 18 -1.83 -4.73 15.57
C CYS A 18 -1.65 -6.08 14.85
N VAL A 19 -2.72 -6.68 14.33
CA VAL A 19 -2.64 -7.95 13.59
C VAL A 19 -1.95 -7.77 12.23
N LEU A 20 -2.11 -6.61 11.59
CA LEU A 20 -1.47 -6.31 10.29
C LEU A 20 0.02 -5.93 10.39
N ILE A 21 0.55 -5.62 11.57
CA ILE A 21 1.98 -5.28 11.78
C ILE A 21 2.81 -6.54 12.13
N SER A 22 2.20 -7.73 12.16
CA SER A 22 2.88 -9.01 12.37
C SER A 22 3.53 -9.54 11.08
N PHE A 23 4.07 -8.66 10.23
CA PHE A 23 4.95 -9.09 9.14
C PHE A 23 6.27 -9.53 9.76
N GLU A 24 6.64 -10.78 9.50
CA GLU A 24 7.93 -11.37 9.85
C GLU A 24 9.05 -10.54 9.20
N GLY A 25 9.49 -9.51 9.92
CA GLY A 25 10.77 -8.88 9.64
C GLY A 25 11.83 -9.96 9.76
N ILE A 26 12.57 -10.18 8.67
CA ILE A 26 13.73 -11.08 8.62
C ILE A 26 14.78 -10.50 9.57
N ALA A 27 14.64 -10.82 10.86
CA ALA A 27 15.72 -10.68 11.81
C ALA A 27 16.67 -11.84 11.53
N MET A 28 17.87 -11.53 11.04
CA MET A 28 18.95 -12.52 11.04
C MET A 28 19.19 -12.92 12.49
N ASP A 29 18.75 -14.13 12.86
CA ASP A 29 18.93 -14.65 14.20
C ASP A 29 20.39 -15.06 14.37
N LEU A 30 21.09 -14.40 15.29
CA LEU A 30 22.45 -14.76 15.67
C LEU A 30 22.38 -15.58 16.94
N THR A 31 22.70 -16.86 16.82
CA THR A 31 22.71 -17.75 17.99
C THR A 31 23.91 -17.42 18.87
N GLN A 32 23.66 -16.99 20.09
CA GLN A 32 24.71 -16.73 21.07
C GLN A 32 25.24 -18.05 21.64
N ALA A 33 26.56 -18.25 21.59
CA ALA A 33 27.23 -19.44 22.10
C ALA A 33 28.40 -19.06 23.00
N ARG A 34 28.69 -19.89 24.01
CA ARG A 34 29.92 -19.75 24.81
C ARG A 34 31.02 -20.65 24.25
N LEU A 35 32.21 -20.07 24.09
CA LEU A 35 33.41 -20.80 23.67
C LEU A 35 34.02 -21.54 24.86
N LEU A 36 33.80 -22.85 24.95
CA LEU A 36 34.25 -23.67 26.09
C LEU A 36 35.75 -23.97 26.04
N GLU A 37 36.26 -24.28 24.85
CA GLU A 37 37.65 -24.66 24.63
C GLU A 37 38.11 -24.38 23.19
N VAL A 38 39.40 -24.09 23.05
CA VAL A 38 40.08 -23.80 21.78
C VAL A 38 41.38 -24.57 21.77
N SER A 39 41.67 -25.29 20.68
CA SER A 39 42.97 -25.95 20.52
C SER A 39 44.10 -24.93 20.45
N SER A 40 45.30 -25.30 20.90
CA SER A 40 46.51 -24.46 20.74
C SER A 40 46.84 -24.09 19.30
N SER A 41 46.36 -24.86 18.31
CA SER A 41 46.50 -24.58 16.89
C SER A 41 45.38 -23.71 16.31
N GLU A 42 44.39 -23.32 17.12
CA GLU A 42 43.16 -22.60 16.73
C GLU A 42 42.33 -23.31 15.64
N LYS A 43 42.61 -24.58 15.35
CA LYS A 43 41.93 -25.36 14.31
C LYS A 43 40.68 -26.07 14.80
N SER A 44 40.48 -26.22 16.11
CA SER A 44 39.26 -26.84 16.66
C SER A 44 38.71 -26.07 17.84
N LEU A 45 37.38 -25.99 17.93
CA LEU A 45 36.64 -25.27 18.95
C LEU A 45 35.58 -26.18 19.59
N ILE A 46 35.28 -25.95 20.87
CA ILE A 46 34.13 -26.54 21.55
C ILE A 46 33.19 -25.40 21.93
N LEU A 47 31.94 -25.47 21.47
CA LEU A 47 30.91 -24.46 21.74
C LEU A 47 29.77 -25.05 22.59
N GLU A 48 29.19 -24.22 23.45
CA GLU A 48 27.99 -24.52 24.27
C GLU A 48 26.70 -24.34 23.44
N VAL A 49 26.66 -24.96 22.25
CA VAL A 49 25.47 -25.09 21.40
C VAL A 49 25.47 -26.49 20.78
N GLY A 50 24.31 -27.04 20.43
CA GLY A 50 24.23 -28.44 20.02
C GLY A 50 23.06 -28.79 19.11
N ASN A 51 22.72 -30.07 19.05
CA ASN A 51 21.60 -30.58 18.25
C ASN A 51 20.26 -29.97 18.65
N LEU A 52 20.05 -29.60 19.92
CA LEU A 52 18.82 -28.92 20.36
C LEU A 52 18.69 -27.51 19.78
N ASP A 53 19.81 -26.91 19.35
CA ASP A 53 19.89 -25.57 18.76
C ASP A 53 20.03 -25.64 17.22
N ASN A 54 19.68 -26.79 16.60
CA ASN A 54 19.77 -27.07 15.16
C ASN A 54 21.19 -27.05 14.56
N PHE A 55 22.23 -27.33 15.35
CA PHE A 55 23.59 -27.53 14.84
C PHE A 55 23.87 -29.02 14.66
N GLU A 56 23.61 -29.54 13.46
CA GLU A 56 23.90 -30.92 13.06
C GLU A 56 25.32 -31.09 12.51
N GLU A 57 25.77 -32.34 12.35
CA GLU A 57 27.09 -32.65 11.77
C GLU A 57 27.16 -32.19 10.30
N GLY A 58 28.27 -31.55 9.91
CA GLY A 58 28.48 -30.98 8.57
C GLY A 58 28.00 -29.53 8.39
N VAL A 59 27.30 -28.95 9.38
CA VAL A 59 26.81 -27.56 9.28
C VAL A 59 27.97 -26.56 9.33
N LEU A 60 28.02 -25.66 8.34
CA LEU A 60 28.97 -24.56 8.29
C LEU A 60 28.40 -23.32 8.98
N ALA A 61 29.20 -22.65 9.81
CA ALA A 61 28.82 -21.40 10.46
C ALA A 61 29.95 -20.37 10.46
N SER A 62 29.53 -19.10 10.44
CA SER A 62 30.38 -17.93 10.61
C SER A 62 30.30 -17.51 12.07
N ILE A 63 31.47 -17.36 12.69
CA ILE A 63 31.63 -17.00 14.10
C ILE A 63 31.99 -15.52 14.19
N TYR A 64 31.20 -14.75 14.94
CA TYR A 64 31.40 -13.32 15.12
C TYR A 64 31.69 -12.95 16.57
N LEU A 65 32.46 -11.85 16.72
CA LEU A 65 32.65 -11.14 17.97
C LEU A 65 31.93 -9.81 17.90
N GLN A 66 31.06 -9.56 18.87
CA GLN A 66 30.46 -8.24 19.03
C GLN A 66 31.24 -7.46 20.10
N LYS A 67 31.78 -6.29 19.73
CA LYS A 67 32.42 -5.35 20.66
C LYS A 67 31.75 -3.98 20.57
N GLY A 68 31.85 -3.19 21.64
CA GLY A 68 31.28 -1.85 21.72
C GLY A 68 29.97 -1.80 22.49
N PRO A 69 29.41 -0.59 22.68
CA PRO A 69 28.18 -0.41 23.43
C PRO A 69 26.98 -1.00 22.68
N LYS A 70 25.93 -1.38 23.42
CA LYS A 70 24.68 -1.94 22.86
C LYS A 70 24.06 -1.06 21.76
N GLU A 71 24.30 0.25 21.83
CA GLU A 71 23.76 1.26 20.93
C GLU A 71 24.52 1.36 19.60
N SER A 72 25.79 0.97 19.57
CA SER A 72 26.65 0.98 18.38
C SER A 72 27.59 -0.22 18.39
N PRO A 73 27.02 -1.44 18.26
CA PRO A 73 27.82 -2.65 18.26
C PRO A 73 28.65 -2.72 16.98
N LYS A 74 29.93 -3.05 17.13
CA LYS A 74 30.79 -3.45 16.02
C LYS A 74 30.89 -4.95 16.00
N VAL A 75 30.63 -5.54 14.85
CA VAL A 75 30.67 -6.98 14.65
C VAL A 75 31.90 -7.33 13.83
N PHE A 76 32.68 -8.29 14.30
CA PHE A 76 33.88 -8.76 13.63
C PHE A 76 33.73 -10.24 13.28
N LEU A 77 33.90 -10.61 12.02
CA LEU A 77 33.99 -12.01 11.61
C LEU A 77 35.32 -12.56 12.11
N ILE A 78 35.28 -13.51 13.05
CA ILE A 78 36.47 -14.12 13.66
C ILE A 78 36.94 -15.30 12.82
N ALA A 79 36.02 -16.18 12.46
CA ALA A 79 36.31 -17.45 11.82
C ALA A 79 35.10 -18.06 11.13
N GLN A 80 35.37 -19.03 10.26
CA GLN A 80 34.39 -19.95 9.69
C GLN A 80 34.73 -21.37 10.11
N ALA A 81 33.74 -22.08 10.63
CA ALA A 81 33.92 -23.42 11.17
C ALA A 81 32.78 -24.35 10.73
N GLU A 82 33.07 -25.65 10.74
CA GLU A 82 32.14 -26.72 10.41
C GLU A 82 31.95 -27.63 11.62
N VAL A 83 30.72 -28.04 11.90
CA VAL A 83 30.40 -28.98 12.98
C VAL A 83 30.90 -30.37 12.60
N VAL A 84 31.84 -30.92 13.37
CA VAL A 84 32.32 -32.30 13.18
C VAL A 84 31.49 -33.28 13.98
N LYS A 85 31.05 -32.88 15.18
CA LYS A 85 30.27 -33.72 16.07
C LYS A 85 29.37 -32.87 16.94
N SER A 86 28.11 -33.26 17.06
CA SER A 86 27.14 -32.51 17.84
C SER A 86 26.47 -33.37 18.91
N PHE A 87 26.29 -32.77 20.09
CA PHE A 87 25.59 -33.33 21.24
C PHE A 87 24.43 -32.39 21.61
N PRO A 88 23.50 -32.76 22.50
CA PRO A 88 22.33 -31.92 22.79
C PRO A 88 22.64 -30.47 23.21
N LYS A 89 23.74 -30.21 23.92
CA LYS A 89 24.11 -28.87 24.45
C LYS A 89 25.53 -28.42 24.12
N LYS A 90 26.28 -29.21 23.35
CA LYS A 90 27.66 -28.90 23.00
C LYS A 90 28.00 -29.46 21.63
N SER A 91 28.91 -28.81 20.93
CA SER A 91 29.33 -29.22 19.60
C SER A 91 30.84 -28.99 19.43
N TYR A 92 31.43 -29.86 18.63
CA TYR A 92 32.85 -29.84 18.28
C TYR A 92 32.96 -29.32 16.84
N TRP A 93 33.75 -28.27 16.68
CA TRP A 93 33.87 -27.54 15.42
C TRP A 93 35.30 -27.61 14.90
N LEU A 94 35.42 -27.78 13.58
CA LEU A 94 36.67 -27.66 12.85
C LEU A 94 36.70 -26.30 12.16
N VAL A 95 37.69 -25.48 12.49
CA VAL A 95 37.86 -24.14 11.92
C VAL A 95 38.49 -24.27 10.54
N LYS A 96 37.75 -23.85 9.50
CA LYS A 96 38.21 -23.86 8.10
C LYS A 96 39.05 -22.63 7.78
N LYS A 97 38.65 -21.48 8.31
CA LYS A 97 39.29 -20.19 8.03
C LYS A 97 39.27 -19.31 9.26
N VAL A 98 40.44 -18.82 9.67
CA VAL A 98 40.60 -17.85 10.75
C VAL A 98 40.87 -16.49 10.13
N PHE A 99 40.07 -15.49 10.50
CA PHE A 99 40.28 -14.10 10.10
C PHE A 99 40.98 -13.30 11.20
N ILE A 100 40.71 -13.60 12.48
CA ILE A 100 41.29 -12.92 13.65
C ILE A 100 41.68 -13.94 14.73
N SER A 101 42.93 -14.40 14.72
CA SER A 101 43.43 -15.41 15.67
C SER A 101 43.32 -15.00 17.14
N LYS A 102 43.69 -13.74 17.45
CA LYS A 102 43.69 -13.19 18.82
C LYS A 102 42.32 -13.03 19.46
N ALA A 103 41.23 -13.38 18.78
CA ALA A 103 39.87 -13.23 19.28
C ALA A 103 39.33 -14.47 20.01
N PHE A 104 40.04 -15.60 19.96
CA PHE A 104 39.65 -16.84 20.62
C PHE A 104 40.07 -16.87 22.10
N GLU A 105 39.30 -16.22 22.96
CA GLU A 105 39.48 -16.33 24.41
C GLU A 105 38.56 -17.40 25.00
N ARG A 106 39.11 -18.28 25.85
CA ARG A 106 38.31 -19.30 26.55
C ARG A 106 37.21 -18.62 27.38
N ASN A 107 36.01 -19.19 27.34
CA ASN A 107 34.77 -18.67 27.94
C ASN A 107 34.27 -17.34 27.36
N SER A 108 34.76 -16.89 26.21
CA SER A 108 34.18 -15.74 25.52
C SER A 108 32.80 -16.07 24.94
N LEU A 109 31.94 -15.05 24.88
CA LEU A 109 30.65 -15.11 24.19
C LEU A 109 30.87 -14.80 22.71
N VAL A 110 30.46 -15.72 21.86
CA VAL A 110 30.52 -15.59 20.40
C VAL A 110 29.12 -15.70 19.82
N TYR A 111 28.93 -15.13 18.63
CA TYR A 111 27.67 -15.22 17.89
C TYR A 111 27.87 -16.08 16.66
N LEU A 112 26.93 -16.97 16.42
CA LEU A 112 26.96 -17.92 15.31
C LEU A 112 25.87 -17.57 14.32
N HIS A 113 26.21 -17.69 13.04
CA HIS A 113 25.25 -17.67 11.94
C HIS A 113 25.50 -18.91 11.11
N SER A 114 24.54 -19.83 11.04
CA SER A 114 24.69 -21.09 10.32
C SER A 114 24.16 -20.99 8.89
N ILE A 115 24.67 -21.85 8.01
CA ILE A 115 24.18 -21.95 6.63
C ILE A 115 22.70 -22.36 6.56
N ASN A 116 22.23 -23.14 7.54
CA ASN A 116 20.83 -23.55 7.63
C ASN A 116 19.92 -22.35 7.94
N GLN A 117 20.35 -21.40 8.75
CA GLN A 117 19.58 -20.17 9.04
C GLN A 117 19.42 -19.28 7.80
N VAL A 118 20.39 -19.34 6.88
CA VAL A 118 20.37 -18.62 5.60
C VAL A 118 19.42 -19.25 4.60
N THR A 119 19.43 -20.58 4.53
CA THR A 119 18.75 -21.36 3.48
C THR A 119 17.32 -21.78 3.84
N SER A 120 16.96 -21.77 5.13
CA SER A 120 15.62 -22.17 5.61
C SER A 120 14.52 -21.13 5.45
N GLY A 121 14.85 -19.91 5.01
CA GLY A 121 13.88 -18.84 4.73
C GLY A 121 13.17 -18.99 3.38
N ARG A 122 12.48 -17.93 2.94
CA ARG A 122 11.94 -17.83 1.58
C ARG A 122 13.07 -18.11 0.56
N PRO A 123 12.83 -18.92 -0.50
CA PRO A 123 13.82 -19.14 -1.54
C PRO A 123 14.23 -17.80 -2.16
N LEU A 124 15.51 -17.44 -2.01
CA LEU A 124 16.06 -16.19 -2.53
C LEU A 124 16.15 -16.27 -4.06
N LYS A 125 15.67 -15.24 -4.75
CA LYS A 125 15.84 -15.14 -6.20
C LYS A 125 17.28 -14.71 -6.50
N LEU A 126 18.15 -15.67 -6.81
CA LEU A 126 19.55 -15.43 -7.17
C LEU A 126 19.65 -15.00 -8.64
N LYS A 127 20.32 -13.88 -8.88
CA LYS A 127 20.74 -13.51 -10.23
C LYS A 127 22.18 -13.95 -10.42
N ASN A 128 22.36 -15.06 -11.14
CA ASN A 128 23.67 -15.57 -11.49
C ASN A 128 24.20 -14.82 -12.72
N LEU A 129 25.26 -14.04 -12.54
CA LEU A 129 25.92 -13.36 -13.65
C LEU A 129 27.06 -14.25 -14.17
N HIS A 130 26.80 -14.96 -15.27
CA HIS A 130 27.76 -15.86 -15.90
C HIS A 130 28.65 -15.09 -16.88
N ILE A 131 29.96 -15.04 -16.61
CA ILE A 131 30.94 -14.44 -17.52
C ILE A 131 31.67 -15.57 -18.24
N VAL A 132 31.35 -15.77 -19.52
CA VAL A 132 32.06 -16.70 -20.40
C VAL A 132 33.29 -16.02 -20.96
N ALA A 133 34.47 -16.38 -20.47
CA ALA A 133 35.74 -15.94 -21.02
C ALA A 133 36.13 -16.83 -22.20
N SER A 134 36.36 -16.23 -23.38
CA SER A 134 36.88 -16.95 -24.54
C SER A 134 38.30 -17.45 -24.27
N GLU A 135 38.60 -18.73 -24.55
CA GLU A 135 39.92 -19.36 -24.42
C GLU A 135 41.05 -18.55 -25.10
N ASN A 136 40.71 -17.71 -26.08
CA ASN A 136 41.67 -16.91 -26.83
C ASN A 136 42.01 -15.55 -26.19
N GLN A 137 41.30 -15.12 -25.14
CA GLN A 137 41.49 -13.80 -24.53
C GLN A 137 42.32 -13.82 -23.23
N TYR A 138 42.33 -14.93 -22.50
CA TYR A 138 43.11 -15.07 -21.26
C TYR A 138 43.71 -16.48 -21.17
N ARG A 139 45.04 -16.57 -20.99
CA ARG A 139 45.77 -17.86 -20.93
C ARG A 139 45.47 -18.68 -19.67
N ASN A 140 44.95 -18.04 -18.61
CA ASN A 140 44.52 -18.66 -17.37
C ASN A 140 43.38 -17.83 -16.74
N LEU A 141 42.38 -18.50 -16.16
CA LEU A 141 41.25 -17.85 -15.48
C LEU A 141 41.70 -17.06 -14.24
N ASP A 142 42.77 -17.52 -13.58
CA ASP A 142 43.33 -16.88 -12.39
C ASP A 142 43.86 -15.47 -12.70
N ASP A 143 44.45 -15.25 -13.89
CA ASP A 143 44.92 -13.93 -14.34
C ASP A 143 43.75 -12.96 -14.59
N TYR A 144 42.56 -13.47 -14.94
CA TYR A 144 41.37 -12.65 -15.10
C TYR A 144 40.75 -12.28 -13.75
N GLN A 145 40.73 -13.22 -12.80
CA GLN A 145 40.22 -13.00 -11.45
C GLN A 145 41.10 -12.04 -10.63
N ASP A 146 42.43 -12.10 -10.79
CA ASP A 146 43.33 -11.17 -10.12
C ASP A 146 43.33 -9.77 -10.74
N LYS A 147 43.10 -9.64 -12.06
CA LYS A 147 42.98 -8.33 -12.74
C LYS A 147 41.64 -7.62 -12.52
N ASN A 148 40.56 -8.35 -12.29
CA ASN A 148 39.21 -7.78 -12.14
C ASN A 148 38.66 -7.86 -10.70
N LYS A 149 39.53 -8.07 -9.71
CA LYS A 149 39.16 -8.05 -8.28
C LYS A 149 38.49 -6.74 -7.85
N ASP A 150 38.81 -5.65 -8.56
CA ASP A 150 38.22 -4.32 -8.38
C ASP A 150 37.29 -3.96 -9.56
N ASN A 151 36.36 -4.84 -9.91
CA ASN A 151 35.07 -4.57 -10.57
C ASN A 151 34.98 -3.53 -11.73
N ILE A 152 36.05 -3.26 -12.49
CA ILE A 152 35.99 -2.46 -13.72
C ILE A 152 36.93 -3.08 -14.77
N PRO A 153 36.40 -3.65 -15.86
CA PRO A 153 37.23 -4.10 -16.97
C PRO A 153 38.01 -2.93 -17.62
N ASP A 154 39.32 -3.06 -17.80
CA ASP A 154 40.21 -2.02 -18.39
C ASP A 154 39.71 -1.43 -19.73
N ARG A 155 38.85 -2.16 -20.47
CA ARG A 155 38.22 -1.67 -21.71
C ARG A 155 37.25 -0.48 -21.51
N PHE A 156 36.88 -0.16 -20.26
CA PHE A 156 36.08 1.02 -19.92
C PHE A 156 36.93 2.23 -19.51
N ILE A 157 38.26 2.09 -19.40
CA ILE A 157 39.17 3.21 -19.21
C ILE A 157 39.57 3.72 -20.59
N LYS A 158 38.87 4.75 -21.07
CA LYS A 158 39.36 5.57 -22.19
C LYS A 158 40.44 6.51 -21.66
N GLU A 159 41.69 6.12 -21.78
CA GLU A 159 42.79 7.08 -21.76
C GLU A 159 42.75 7.90 -23.07
N GLY A 160 42.61 9.22 -22.96
CA GLY A 160 42.65 10.11 -24.12
C GLY A 160 42.02 11.48 -23.93
N ASN A 161 42.68 12.32 -23.14
CA ASN A 161 42.80 13.78 -23.24
C ASN A 161 41.62 14.57 -23.87
N ASN A 162 40.81 15.21 -23.02
CA ASN A 162 40.60 16.66 -23.03
C ASN A 162 39.71 17.08 -21.86
N PHE A 163 40.15 18.10 -21.14
CA PHE A 163 39.47 18.70 -20.01
C PHE A 163 38.15 19.36 -20.42
N VAL A 164 37.05 18.99 -19.76
CA VAL A 164 36.00 19.93 -19.34
C VAL A 164 35.68 19.60 -17.89
N ALA A 165 36.01 20.54 -17.00
CA ALA A 165 35.74 20.41 -15.57
C ALA A 165 34.23 20.37 -15.34
N THR A 166 33.75 19.22 -14.87
CA THR A 166 32.47 19.12 -14.17
C THR A 166 32.81 18.54 -12.80
N PRO A 167 32.60 19.27 -11.69
CA PRO A 167 32.69 18.67 -10.36
C PRO A 167 31.49 17.73 -10.18
N ASP A 168 31.71 16.66 -9.43
CA ASP A 168 30.69 15.70 -8.93
C ASP A 168 30.33 14.51 -9.83
N LEU A 169 31.36 13.81 -10.34
CA LEU A 169 31.25 12.41 -10.77
C LEU A 169 31.84 11.42 -9.73
N PHE A 170 31.89 11.84 -8.46
CA PHE A 170 32.25 10.98 -7.34
C PHE A 170 31.13 10.95 -6.30
N ASP A 171 30.01 10.34 -6.69
CA ASP A 171 29.17 9.65 -5.71
C ASP A 171 29.07 8.19 -6.17
N SER A 172 29.97 7.36 -5.66
CA SER A 172 30.14 5.94 -6.00
C SER A 172 29.05 5.05 -5.39
N SER A 173 27.78 5.46 -5.52
CA SER A 173 26.62 4.67 -5.11
C SER A 173 25.86 4.02 -6.28
N GLU A 174 26.27 4.24 -7.53
CA GLU A 174 25.56 3.76 -8.72
C GLU A 174 26.26 2.58 -9.43
N VAL A 175 26.24 1.42 -8.79
CA VAL A 175 25.81 0.17 -9.47
C VAL A 175 24.85 -0.54 -8.52
N LYS A 176 23.77 0.14 -8.17
CA LYS A 176 22.53 -0.54 -7.79
C LYS A 176 21.78 -0.79 -9.09
N ASP A 177 22.19 -1.82 -9.82
CA ASP A 177 21.28 -2.55 -10.70
C ASP A 177 20.27 -3.28 -9.80
N GLU A 178 19.42 -2.51 -9.11
CA GLU A 178 18.21 -3.00 -8.46
C GLU A 178 17.22 -3.28 -9.59
N THR A 179 17.47 -4.37 -10.33
CA THR A 179 16.35 -5.02 -11.02
C THR A 179 15.38 -5.48 -9.92
N PRO A 180 14.10 -5.08 -9.93
CA PRO A 180 13.15 -5.27 -8.82
C PRO A 180 12.79 -6.73 -8.50
N ASP A 181 13.45 -7.69 -9.15
CA ASP A 181 13.09 -9.10 -9.14
C ASP A 181 14.18 -10.04 -8.58
N SER A 182 15.33 -9.51 -8.12
CA SER A 182 16.43 -10.34 -7.59
C SER A 182 16.88 -9.88 -6.20
N ASP A 183 16.88 -10.79 -5.24
CA ASP A 183 17.20 -10.50 -3.83
C ASP A 183 18.71 -10.44 -3.58
N VAL A 184 19.50 -11.21 -4.34
CA VAL A 184 20.97 -11.28 -4.22
C VAL A 184 21.61 -11.47 -5.61
N LEU A 185 22.67 -10.72 -5.88
CA LEU A 185 23.52 -10.91 -7.06
C LEU A 185 24.71 -11.81 -6.70
N VAL A 186 24.82 -12.95 -7.37
CA VAL A 186 25.94 -13.89 -7.19
C VAL A 186 26.71 -13.95 -8.51
N THR A 187 27.99 -13.58 -8.47
CA THR A 187 28.88 -13.64 -9.63
C THR A 187 29.74 -14.89 -9.54
N THR A 188 29.47 -15.90 -10.38
CA THR A 188 30.26 -17.13 -10.48
C THR A 188 31.03 -17.17 -11.81
N PHE A 189 32.27 -17.67 -11.76
CA PHE A 189 33.16 -17.79 -12.92
C PHE A 189 33.42 -19.28 -13.18
N GLU A 190 32.73 -19.89 -14.15
CA GLU A 190 32.92 -21.32 -14.46
C GLU A 190 32.89 -21.63 -15.96
N ASN A 191 33.68 -22.64 -16.38
CA ASN A 191 33.69 -23.19 -17.73
C ASN A 191 32.90 -24.51 -17.74
N TYR A 192 31.73 -24.53 -18.38
CA TYR A 192 30.85 -25.70 -18.42
C TYR A 192 31.00 -26.53 -19.70
N LYS A 193 31.02 -27.86 -19.54
CA LYS A 193 30.60 -28.83 -20.57
C LYS A 193 29.63 -29.82 -19.92
N THR A 194 28.37 -29.78 -20.35
CA THR A 194 27.30 -30.67 -19.91
C THR A 194 27.32 -31.96 -20.71
N THR A 195 27.35 -33.10 -20.00
CA THR A 195 27.11 -34.43 -20.60
C THR A 195 26.48 -35.35 -19.55
N GLY A 196 25.20 -35.72 -19.72
CA GLY A 196 24.66 -36.96 -19.16
C GLY A 196 23.28 -36.85 -18.52
N LYS A 197 22.61 -38.00 -18.34
CA LYS A 197 21.20 -38.16 -17.94
C LYS A 197 20.91 -37.84 -16.46
N GLU A 198 19.64 -37.52 -16.18
CA GLU A 198 19.03 -37.21 -14.88
C GLU A 198 19.32 -38.27 -13.78
N GLN A 199 19.59 -37.81 -12.55
CA GLN A 199 19.67 -38.64 -11.34
C GLN A 199 18.88 -38.01 -10.18
N PHE A 200 18.44 -38.85 -9.24
CA PHE A 200 17.68 -38.46 -8.06
C PHE A 200 18.61 -38.12 -6.89
N SER A 201 18.39 -36.97 -6.23
CA SER A 201 19.15 -36.57 -5.04
C SER A 201 18.43 -37.04 -3.76
N GLU A 202 19.04 -37.97 -3.01
CA GLU A 202 18.49 -38.44 -1.72
C GLU A 202 18.43 -37.34 -0.64
N VAL A 203 19.33 -36.35 -0.70
CA VAL A 203 19.41 -35.25 0.29
C VAL A 203 18.31 -34.20 0.06
N TYR A 204 17.94 -33.95 -1.20
CA TYR A 204 17.02 -32.87 -1.58
C TYR A 204 15.68 -33.35 -2.14
N GLY A 205 15.51 -34.66 -2.34
CA GLY A 205 14.22 -35.26 -2.71
C GLY A 205 13.76 -35.07 -4.15
N ASP A 206 14.63 -34.55 -5.04
CA ASP A 206 14.28 -34.17 -6.41
C ASP A 206 15.10 -34.89 -7.49
N PHE A 207 14.48 -35.13 -8.66
CA PHE A 207 15.16 -35.54 -9.89
C PHE A 207 15.69 -34.30 -10.60
N THR A 208 17.01 -34.20 -10.77
CA THR A 208 17.62 -33.07 -11.49
C THR A 208 18.56 -33.56 -12.60
N GLY A 209 18.58 -32.78 -13.68
CA GLY A 209 19.37 -33.05 -14.87
C GLY A 209 20.87 -32.87 -14.67
N GLU A 210 21.58 -33.90 -15.13
CA GLU A 210 22.93 -33.91 -15.68
C GLU A 210 24.15 -33.87 -14.75
N LYS A 211 25.07 -34.83 -14.96
CA LYS A 211 26.44 -34.76 -14.45
C LYS A 211 27.16 -33.56 -15.07
N ILE A 212 27.77 -32.75 -14.23
CA ILE A 212 28.53 -31.57 -14.64
C ILE A 212 30.02 -31.88 -14.49
N THR A 213 30.76 -31.79 -15.60
CA THR A 213 32.23 -31.89 -15.58
C THR A 213 32.84 -30.50 -15.47
N ILE A 214 33.55 -30.23 -14.36
CA ILE A 214 34.36 -29.03 -14.18
C ILE A 214 35.81 -29.38 -14.55
N GLY A 215 36.24 -28.99 -15.75
CA GLY A 215 37.55 -29.35 -16.29
C GLY A 215 37.67 -30.85 -16.62
N LYS A 216 38.54 -31.58 -15.89
CA LYS A 216 38.74 -33.05 -16.04
C LYS A 216 38.10 -33.88 -14.90
N ARG A 217 37.36 -33.25 -13.99
CA ARG A 217 36.75 -33.92 -12.82
C ARG A 217 35.24 -33.94 -12.98
N GLU A 218 34.65 -35.12 -12.80
CA GLU A 218 33.20 -35.25 -12.58
C GLU A 218 32.89 -34.74 -11.17
N VAL A 219 31.90 -33.85 -11.06
CA VAL A 219 31.44 -33.30 -9.79
C VAL A 219 29.95 -33.60 -9.66
N ASP A 220 29.53 -34.12 -8.51
CA ASP A 220 28.13 -34.42 -8.25
C ASP A 220 27.35 -33.11 -8.02
N LEU A 221 26.10 -33.03 -8.50
CA LEU A 221 25.24 -31.84 -8.37
C LEU A 221 25.04 -31.37 -6.93
N GLY A 222 25.07 -32.30 -5.96
CA GLY A 222 25.03 -31.98 -4.54
C GLY A 222 26.22 -31.12 -4.12
N ASP A 223 27.42 -31.39 -4.64
CA ASP A 223 28.62 -30.63 -4.34
C ASP A 223 28.59 -29.22 -4.95
N ILE A 224 27.92 -29.06 -6.09
CA ILE A 224 27.74 -27.75 -6.76
C ILE A 224 26.76 -26.89 -5.97
N LYS A 225 25.58 -27.42 -5.61
CA LYS A 225 24.63 -26.68 -4.75
C LYS A 225 25.24 -26.32 -3.41
N ASN A 226 25.97 -27.24 -2.78
CA ASN A 226 26.69 -26.96 -1.54
C ASN A 226 27.76 -25.86 -1.73
N ALA A 227 28.41 -25.79 -2.90
CA ALA A 227 29.35 -24.72 -3.22
C ALA A 227 28.65 -23.37 -3.45
N GLU A 228 27.50 -23.35 -4.14
CA GLU A 228 26.67 -22.15 -4.34
C GLU A 228 26.14 -21.62 -3.00
N ASP A 229 25.56 -22.49 -2.17
CA ASP A 229 25.05 -22.16 -0.84
C ASP A 229 26.18 -21.61 0.05
N ARG A 230 27.39 -22.16 -0.09
CA ARG A 230 28.57 -21.65 0.60
C ARG A 230 28.98 -20.27 0.11
N ILE A 231 28.97 -20.01 -1.20
CA ILE A 231 29.29 -18.68 -1.76
C ILE A 231 28.24 -17.65 -1.31
N LEU A 232 26.95 -18.01 -1.36
CA LEU A 232 25.85 -17.19 -0.88
C LEU A 232 26.04 -16.87 0.60
N PHE A 233 26.29 -17.91 1.41
CA PHE A 233 26.55 -17.77 2.85
C PHE A 233 27.73 -16.84 3.13
N GLU A 234 28.85 -16.99 2.41
CA GLU A 234 30.02 -16.12 2.54
C GLU A 234 29.71 -14.66 2.16
N SER A 235 28.95 -14.45 1.09
CA SER A 235 28.52 -13.13 0.64
C SER A 235 27.65 -12.45 1.69
N MET A 236 26.64 -13.15 2.22
CA MET A 236 25.75 -12.59 3.24
C MET A 236 26.48 -12.34 4.57
N SER A 237 27.40 -13.22 4.97
CA SER A 237 28.25 -13.00 6.15
C SER A 237 29.08 -11.72 6.03
N LYS A 238 29.66 -11.45 4.86
CA LYS A 238 30.40 -10.20 4.60
C LYS A 238 29.48 -8.99 4.58
N GLY A 239 28.34 -9.09 3.88
CA GLY A 239 27.33 -8.04 3.79
C GLY A 239 26.78 -7.66 5.16
N TYR A 240 26.56 -8.63 6.04
CA TYR A 240 26.15 -8.39 7.42
C TYR A 240 27.17 -7.56 8.21
N VAL A 241 28.45 -7.94 8.16
CA VAL A 241 29.54 -7.19 8.84
C VAL A 241 29.65 -5.77 8.30
N GLN A 242 29.59 -5.59 6.97
CA GLN A 242 29.62 -4.27 6.35
C GLN A 242 28.41 -3.42 6.75
N LYS A 243 27.21 -3.99 6.73
CA LYS A 243 25.96 -3.32 7.12
C LYS A 243 26.03 -2.86 8.57
N VAL A 244 26.40 -3.75 9.49
CA VAL A 244 26.46 -3.41 10.93
C VAL A 244 27.54 -2.39 11.24
N ASN A 245 28.73 -2.54 10.68
CA ASN A 245 29.84 -1.62 10.95
C ASN A 245 29.73 -0.30 10.18
N GLY A 246 29.01 -0.27 9.05
CA GLY A 246 28.78 0.92 8.23
C GLY A 246 27.75 1.89 8.81
N MET A 247 27.04 1.53 9.87
CA MET A 247 26.06 2.41 10.51
C MET A 247 26.75 3.53 11.29
N LYS A 248 26.78 4.74 10.72
CA LYS A 248 27.40 5.94 11.31
C LYS A 248 26.97 6.24 12.76
N TYR A 249 25.72 5.88 13.13
CA TYR A 249 25.16 6.11 14.46
C TYR A 249 24.71 4.82 15.17
N GLY A 250 25.21 3.65 14.75
CA GLY A 250 24.86 2.36 15.36
C GLY A 250 23.38 1.97 15.21
N VAL A 251 22.88 1.08 16.06
CA VAL A 251 21.48 0.59 16.08
C VAL A 251 20.50 1.74 16.35
N LYS A 252 20.93 2.81 17.04
CA LYS A 252 20.14 4.04 17.19
C LYS A 252 19.75 4.66 15.86
N SER A 253 20.51 4.47 14.78
CA SER A 253 20.14 4.99 13.46
C SER A 253 18.81 4.44 12.93
N TYR A 254 18.50 3.15 13.17
CA TYR A 254 17.21 2.56 12.81
C TYR A 254 16.05 3.19 13.56
N TYR A 255 16.27 3.53 14.83
CA TYR A 255 15.26 4.15 15.67
C TYR A 255 15.25 5.67 15.57
N ARG A 256 16.27 6.32 15.00
CA ARG A 256 16.33 7.79 14.86
C ARG A 256 15.24 8.30 13.94
N LEU A 257 14.81 7.50 12.96
CA LEU A 257 13.67 7.77 12.09
C LEU A 257 12.32 7.59 12.80
N HIS A 258 12.28 6.87 13.93
CA HIS A 258 11.07 6.59 14.71
C HIS A 258 10.97 7.35 16.03
N GLN A 259 12.08 7.87 16.54
CA GLN A 259 12.08 8.76 17.70
C GLN A 259 11.51 10.11 17.25
N LYS A 260 10.25 10.37 17.62
CA LYS A 260 9.68 11.71 17.65
C LYS A 260 10.68 12.63 18.32
N THR A 261 11.43 13.41 17.54
CA THR A 261 12.35 14.39 18.10
C THR A 261 11.48 15.38 18.87
N GLU A 262 11.74 15.61 20.15
CA GLU A 262 11.10 16.72 20.86
C GLU A 262 11.44 18.02 20.11
N GLY A 263 10.43 18.74 19.63
CA GLY A 263 10.58 19.90 18.74
C GLY A 263 10.56 19.60 17.23
N ALA A 264 10.43 18.34 16.78
CA ALA A 264 10.24 18.02 15.35
C ALA A 264 8.93 18.58 14.79
N MET A 265 7.87 18.72 15.59
CA MET A 265 6.66 19.42 15.14
C MET A 265 6.93 20.91 14.89
N ASP A 266 7.75 21.55 15.72
CA ASP A 266 8.09 22.97 15.57
C ASP A 266 9.06 23.20 14.40
N LEU A 267 9.97 22.27 14.15
CA LEU A 267 10.90 22.30 13.00
C LEU A 267 10.25 21.89 11.67
N ALA A 268 9.27 20.97 11.70
CA ALA A 268 8.43 20.63 10.55
C ALA A 268 7.45 21.77 10.21
N ALA A 269 6.90 22.45 11.22
CA ALA A 269 6.14 23.69 11.02
C ALA A 269 7.00 24.83 10.45
N GLY A 270 8.31 24.80 10.69
CA GLY A 270 9.29 25.71 10.09
C GLY A 270 9.84 25.30 8.73
N GLY A 271 9.44 24.15 8.17
CA GLY A 271 9.81 23.69 6.82
C GLY A 271 11.27 23.25 6.63
N VAL A 272 12.04 23.02 7.70
CA VAL A 272 13.50 22.74 7.61
C VAL A 272 13.81 21.25 7.47
N ILE A 273 12.90 20.37 7.88
CA ILE A 273 13.09 18.91 7.80
C ILE A 273 11.89 18.33 7.06
N PRO A 274 12.06 17.76 5.84
CA PRO A 274 10.98 17.09 5.14
C PRO A 274 10.51 15.88 5.95
N ASN A 275 9.19 15.72 6.07
CA ASN A 275 8.60 14.56 6.73
C ASN A 275 8.99 13.29 5.95
N VAL A 276 9.20 12.17 6.63
CA VAL A 276 9.49 10.87 5.98
C VAL A 276 8.40 10.50 4.97
N TYR A 277 7.15 10.90 5.25
CA TYR A 277 6.03 10.80 4.32
C TYR A 277 6.26 11.66 3.05
N ASP A 278 6.74 12.88 3.20
CA ASP A 278 7.02 13.79 2.08
C ASP A 278 8.22 13.30 1.26
N GLU A 279 9.27 12.78 1.89
CA GLU A 279 10.44 12.20 1.21
C GLU A 279 10.07 10.96 0.39
N THR A 280 9.26 10.06 0.95
CA THR A 280 8.80 8.84 0.25
C THR A 280 7.94 9.21 -0.95
N ARG A 281 7.06 10.21 -0.78
CA ARG A 281 6.19 10.74 -1.83
C ARG A 281 6.97 11.47 -2.93
N GLU A 282 8.00 12.24 -2.59
CA GLU A 282 8.89 12.85 -3.58
C GLU A 282 9.66 11.80 -4.40
N LYS A 283 10.02 10.68 -3.77
CA LYS A 283 10.72 9.58 -4.43
C LYS A 283 9.81 8.88 -5.45
N GLU A 284 8.58 8.54 -5.06
CA GLU A 284 7.57 7.98 -5.97
C GLU A 284 7.25 8.96 -7.12
N ARG A 285 7.20 10.27 -6.84
CA ARG A 285 7.01 11.30 -7.87
C ARG A 285 8.15 11.30 -8.90
N LYS A 286 9.40 11.24 -8.45
CA LYS A 286 10.59 11.22 -9.33
C LYS A 286 10.69 9.94 -10.15
N GLU A 287 10.21 8.81 -9.63
CA GLU A 287 10.13 7.54 -10.35
C GLU A 287 9.05 7.56 -11.45
N GLN A 288 8.04 8.42 -11.31
CA GLN A 288 6.93 8.59 -12.25
C GLN A 288 7.12 9.70 -13.26
N GLU A 289 8.20 10.49 -13.25
CA GLU A 289 8.45 11.53 -14.25
C GLU A 289 9.24 10.96 -15.45
N ILE A 290 8.85 11.33 -16.69
CA ILE A 290 9.62 11.03 -17.91
C ILE A 290 11.10 11.36 -17.68
N SER A 291 11.98 10.35 -17.79
CA SER A 291 13.39 10.56 -17.47
C SER A 291 13.97 11.77 -18.24
N PRO A 292 14.72 12.67 -17.59
CA PRO A 292 15.26 13.89 -18.22
C PRO A 292 16.09 13.60 -19.49
N ARG A 293 16.67 12.40 -19.56
CA ARG A 293 17.44 11.90 -20.69
C ARG A 293 16.59 11.70 -21.95
N VAL A 294 15.33 11.28 -21.79
CA VAL A 294 14.36 11.12 -22.88
C VAL A 294 13.94 12.48 -23.42
N PHE A 295 13.65 13.45 -22.55
CA PHE A 295 13.28 14.81 -22.96
C PHE A 295 14.43 15.51 -23.71
N ALA A 296 15.66 15.35 -23.22
CA ALA A 296 16.85 15.87 -23.89
C ALA A 296 17.10 15.24 -25.26
N LYS A 297 16.83 13.93 -25.42
CA LYS A 297 16.95 13.22 -26.70
C LYS A 297 15.95 13.72 -27.73
N VAL A 298 14.67 13.85 -27.36
CA VAL A 298 13.61 14.38 -28.25
C VAL A 298 13.92 15.82 -28.67
N LYS A 299 14.38 16.67 -27.74
CA LYS A 299 14.74 18.06 -28.04
C LYS A 299 15.96 18.17 -28.98
N ARG A 300 16.91 17.23 -28.88
CA ARG A 300 18.12 17.19 -29.71
C ARG A 300 17.84 16.66 -31.12
N ASP A 301 17.04 15.60 -31.21
CA ASP A 301 16.87 14.83 -32.45
C ASP A 301 15.69 15.33 -33.32
N GLY A 302 14.87 16.26 -32.81
CA GLY A 302 13.85 16.97 -33.60
C GLY A 302 12.79 16.03 -34.16
N GLU A 303 12.29 16.25 -35.38
CA GLU A 303 11.28 15.38 -36.02
C GLU A 303 11.84 14.01 -36.46
N LEU A 304 13.16 13.86 -36.55
CA LEU A 304 13.84 12.64 -37.03
C LEU A 304 14.11 11.63 -35.91
N TRP A 305 13.75 11.97 -34.67
CA TRP A 305 14.08 11.17 -33.48
C TRP A 305 13.54 9.74 -33.49
N SER A 306 12.47 9.47 -34.25
CA SER A 306 11.84 8.16 -34.43
C SER A 306 12.19 7.47 -35.74
N ALA A 307 12.98 8.10 -36.63
CA ALA A 307 13.20 7.61 -38.00
C ALA A 307 13.96 6.27 -38.06
N ASP A 308 14.85 6.03 -37.09
CA ASP A 308 15.69 4.83 -37.03
C ASP A 308 15.12 3.73 -36.12
N MET A 309 13.93 3.95 -35.57
CA MET A 309 13.29 3.00 -34.67
C MET A 309 12.33 2.10 -35.46
N ASN A 310 12.50 0.78 -35.32
CA ASN A 310 11.50 -0.17 -35.79
C ASN A 310 10.22 -0.08 -34.96
N ASP A 311 9.08 -0.53 -35.49
CA ASP A 311 7.78 -0.46 -34.82
C ASP A 311 7.77 -1.07 -33.40
N ASP A 312 8.50 -2.17 -33.17
CA ASP A 312 8.62 -2.77 -31.83
C ASP A 312 9.49 -1.92 -30.87
N ASP A 313 10.48 -1.21 -31.39
CA ASP A 313 11.32 -0.30 -30.63
C ASP A 313 10.59 1.01 -30.36
N LEU A 314 9.80 1.51 -31.31
CA LEU A 314 8.85 2.59 -31.12
C LEU A 314 7.77 2.20 -30.13
N ARG A 315 7.29 0.95 -30.13
CA ARG A 315 6.32 0.46 -29.17
C ARG A 315 6.92 0.36 -27.79
N LYS A 316 8.12 -0.21 -27.62
CA LYS A 316 8.86 -0.20 -26.36
C LYS A 316 9.21 1.22 -25.91
N TYR A 317 9.53 2.08 -26.86
CA TYR A 317 9.84 3.48 -26.62
C TYR A 317 8.59 4.22 -26.17
N PHE A 318 7.44 4.13 -26.83
CA PHE A 318 6.16 4.64 -26.33
C PHE A 318 5.69 3.91 -25.06
N VAL A 319 6.09 2.67 -24.82
CA VAL A 319 5.91 1.95 -23.54
C VAL A 319 6.95 2.39 -22.49
N GLN A 320 7.92 3.23 -22.84
CA GLN A 320 8.91 3.82 -21.92
C GLN A 320 8.83 5.36 -21.87
N THR A 321 8.19 6.01 -22.85
CA THR A 321 8.12 7.46 -23.07
C THR A 321 6.68 7.96 -23.24
N GLY A 322 5.71 7.05 -23.37
CA GLY A 322 4.26 7.28 -23.49
C GLY A 322 3.39 6.32 -22.65
N LEU A 323 4.01 5.45 -21.84
CA LEU A 323 3.33 4.58 -20.87
C LEU A 323 2.67 5.39 -19.78
N GLU A 324 3.22 6.55 -19.46
CA GLU A 324 2.85 7.36 -18.32
C GLU A 324 1.51 8.09 -18.50
N ARG A 325 1.23 8.62 -19.71
CA ARG A 325 -0.02 9.34 -20.00
C ARG A 325 -1.23 8.38 -20.16
N GLU A 326 -0.97 7.16 -20.60
CA GLU A 326 -1.96 6.11 -20.86
C GLU A 326 -2.17 5.18 -19.64
N THR A 327 -1.20 5.12 -18.71
CA THR A 327 -1.40 4.64 -17.33
C THR A 327 -2.21 5.66 -16.52
N ARG A 328 -1.91 6.97 -16.61
CA ARG A 328 -2.68 8.05 -15.96
C ARG A 328 -4.15 8.15 -16.41
N ARG A 329 -4.52 7.72 -17.62
CA ARG A 329 -5.92 7.63 -18.12
C ARG A 329 -6.61 6.32 -17.74
N ARG A 330 -5.85 5.24 -17.56
CA ARG A 330 -6.37 3.92 -17.18
C ARG A 330 -6.60 3.80 -15.67
N GLU A 331 -5.93 4.58 -14.83
CA GLU A 331 -6.25 4.81 -13.40
C GLU A 331 -7.43 5.78 -13.19
N LEU A 332 -7.52 6.90 -13.93
CA LEU A 332 -8.62 7.89 -13.91
C LEU A 332 -10.04 7.30 -14.08
N VAL A 333 -10.13 6.04 -14.52
CA VAL A 333 -11.31 5.33 -15.04
C VAL A 333 -11.45 3.94 -14.37
N MET A 334 -10.44 3.49 -13.62
CA MET A 334 -10.39 2.26 -12.80
C MET A 334 -10.51 2.61 -11.32
N ASN A 335 -11.45 3.39 -10.82
CA ASN A 335 -12.85 3.66 -11.15
C ASN A 335 -13.13 4.95 -10.36
N GLU A 336 -13.93 5.92 -10.75
CA GLU A 336 -15.22 6.17 -10.07
C GLU A 336 -15.36 5.54 -8.64
N LEU A 337 -14.46 5.93 -7.71
CA LEU A 337 -13.88 5.01 -6.71
C LEU A 337 -14.67 4.82 -5.43
N GLU A 338 -15.68 5.64 -5.14
CA GLU A 338 -16.87 5.22 -4.42
C GLU A 338 -18.02 6.14 -4.86
N GLY A 339 -19.12 5.50 -5.26
CA GLY A 339 -20.32 6.16 -5.79
C GLY A 339 -21.32 6.43 -4.68
N HIS A 340 -20.80 6.78 -3.50
CA HIS A 340 -21.55 6.92 -2.28
C HIS A 340 -21.55 8.38 -1.90
N GLU A 341 -22.74 8.93 -1.82
CA GLU A 341 -22.89 10.33 -1.45
C GLU A 341 -23.91 10.44 -0.34
N ILE A 342 -23.46 10.97 0.80
CA ILE A 342 -24.34 11.31 1.91
C ILE A 342 -24.75 12.77 1.70
N ILE A 343 -26.04 12.98 1.50
CA ILE A 343 -26.63 14.30 1.29
C ILE A 343 -27.32 14.71 2.59
N LEU A 344 -26.88 15.81 3.18
CA LEU A 344 -27.61 16.49 4.25
C LEU A 344 -28.39 17.63 3.63
N HIS A 345 -29.69 17.67 3.83
CA HIS A 345 -30.52 18.66 3.17
C HIS A 345 -31.61 19.24 4.05
N PHE A 346 -31.93 20.49 3.74
CA PHE A 346 -33.06 21.24 4.26
C PHE A 346 -34.06 21.45 3.13
N SER A 347 -35.31 21.09 3.35
CA SER A 347 -36.39 21.29 2.39
C SER A 347 -37.43 22.23 2.97
N GLY A 348 -37.97 23.14 2.15
CA GLY A 348 -39.07 24.02 2.53
C GLY A 348 -40.22 23.92 1.55
N SER A 349 -41.45 23.86 2.05
CA SER A 349 -42.66 23.92 1.22
C SER A 349 -42.81 25.33 0.64
N MET A 350 -43.01 25.40 -0.68
CA MET A 350 -43.22 26.66 -1.40
C MET A 350 -44.69 27.08 -1.34
N VAL A 351 -45.59 26.09 -1.23
CA VAL A 351 -47.04 26.24 -1.14
C VAL A 351 -47.47 26.12 0.32
N SER A 352 -48.41 26.97 0.74
CA SER A 352 -49.07 26.82 2.04
C SER A 352 -50.23 25.83 1.90
N HIS A 353 -50.37 24.91 2.85
CA HIS A 353 -51.47 23.95 2.89
C HIS A 353 -52.46 24.22 4.02
N GLY A 354 -52.27 25.30 4.79
CA GLY A 354 -53.23 25.78 5.78
C GLY A 354 -54.27 26.73 5.18
N ASN A 355 -55.43 26.80 5.83
CA ASN A 355 -56.49 27.77 5.57
C ASN A 355 -56.10 29.14 6.13
N ASN A 356 -56.43 30.21 5.39
CA ASN A 356 -56.20 31.60 5.81
C ASN A 356 -57.20 32.08 6.88
N GLU A 357 -58.32 31.37 7.05
CA GLU A 357 -59.38 31.73 8.00
C GLU A 357 -58.98 31.45 9.46
N ASP A 358 -58.20 30.38 9.72
CA ASP A 358 -57.67 30.07 11.04
C ASP A 358 -56.26 30.67 11.20
N PRO A 359 -56.04 31.65 12.11
CA PRO A 359 -54.72 32.28 12.31
C PRO A 359 -53.67 31.33 12.91
N ASN A 360 -54.08 30.18 13.44
CA ASN A 360 -53.16 29.19 13.98
C ASN A 360 -52.55 28.36 12.84
N TYR A 361 -51.30 27.90 13.03
CA TYR A 361 -50.63 26.94 12.15
C TYR A 361 -50.71 27.27 10.64
N GLN A 362 -50.45 28.53 10.25
CA GLN A 362 -50.39 28.95 8.84
C GLN A 362 -48.97 28.87 8.25
N GLY A 363 -48.06 28.13 8.91
CA GLY A 363 -46.65 28.09 8.54
C GLY A 363 -46.41 27.33 7.25
N LYS A 364 -45.40 27.75 6.51
CA LYS A 364 -44.84 26.91 5.45
C LYS A 364 -43.98 25.83 6.09
N GLY A 365 -44.27 24.58 5.76
CA GLY A 365 -43.56 23.44 6.32
C GLY A 365 -42.07 23.42 5.98
N TYR A 366 -41.27 22.78 6.84
CA TYR A 366 -39.87 22.52 6.60
C TYR A 366 -39.47 21.12 7.05
N ASN A 367 -38.53 20.53 6.32
CA ASN A 367 -37.98 19.21 6.59
C ASN A 367 -36.45 19.29 6.67
N LEU A 368 -35.87 18.53 7.58
CA LEU A 368 -34.45 18.20 7.63
C LEU A 368 -34.29 16.74 7.26
N GLY A 369 -33.35 16.45 6.38
CA GLY A 369 -33.14 15.09 5.89
C GLY A 369 -31.70 14.71 5.72
N ILE A 370 -31.49 13.41 5.74
CA ILE A 370 -30.28 12.75 5.28
C ILE A 370 -30.66 11.81 4.15
N SER A 371 -29.90 11.85 3.07
CA SER A 371 -30.03 10.91 1.97
C SER A 371 -28.72 10.20 1.73
N TYR A 372 -28.81 9.01 1.15
CA TYR A 372 -27.68 8.25 0.66
C TYR A 372 -27.91 7.93 -0.81
N ASP A 373 -27.09 8.49 -1.69
CA ASP A 373 -27.16 8.32 -3.14
C ASP A 373 -26.16 7.24 -3.57
N LEU A 374 -26.67 6.17 -4.18
CA LEU A 374 -25.91 5.03 -4.67
C LEU A 374 -25.84 5.09 -6.19
N HIS A 375 -24.70 5.47 -6.75
CA HIS A 375 -24.50 5.49 -8.20
C HIS A 375 -24.36 4.08 -8.77
N LEU A 376 -25.09 3.80 -9.86
CA LEU A 376 -25.16 2.46 -10.46
C LEU A 376 -24.14 2.24 -11.57
N SER A 377 -23.23 3.19 -11.81
CA SER A 377 -22.20 3.10 -12.86
C SER A 377 -21.31 1.86 -12.73
N ARG A 378 -21.15 1.34 -11.50
CA ARG A 378 -20.38 0.13 -11.20
C ARG A 378 -21.10 -1.17 -11.53
N THR A 379 -22.43 -1.20 -11.47
CA THR A 379 -23.18 -2.43 -11.74
C THR A 379 -23.15 -2.76 -13.23
N SER A 380 -23.27 -1.74 -14.07
CA SER A 380 -23.16 -1.85 -15.53
C SER A 380 -22.83 -0.49 -16.12
N GLN A 381 -22.01 -0.48 -17.18
CA GLN A 381 -21.72 0.73 -17.95
C GLN A 381 -22.97 1.36 -18.57
N GLU A 382 -24.03 0.57 -18.79
CA GLU A 382 -25.35 1.04 -19.25
C GLU A 382 -26.08 1.87 -18.17
N LEU A 383 -25.75 1.64 -16.90
CA LEU A 383 -26.34 2.32 -15.74
C LEU A 383 -25.53 3.53 -15.26
N LYS A 384 -24.54 3.99 -16.05
CA LYS A 384 -23.68 5.14 -15.70
C LYS A 384 -24.43 6.45 -15.41
N ASN A 385 -25.63 6.59 -15.96
CA ASN A 385 -26.49 7.76 -15.78
C ASN A 385 -27.63 7.52 -14.79
N TRP A 386 -27.53 6.48 -13.96
CA TRP A 386 -28.57 6.11 -13.00
C TRP A 386 -28.02 6.07 -11.57
N SER A 387 -28.84 6.48 -10.61
CA SER A 387 -28.57 6.26 -9.19
C SER A 387 -29.83 5.91 -8.41
N LEU A 388 -29.62 5.30 -7.25
CA LEU A 388 -30.65 4.98 -6.29
C LEU A 388 -30.40 5.79 -5.02
N GLN A 389 -31.29 6.72 -4.71
CA GLN A 389 -31.17 7.57 -3.53
C GLN A 389 -32.13 7.11 -2.46
N PHE A 390 -31.61 6.71 -1.30
CA PHE A 390 -32.39 6.45 -0.09
C PHE A 390 -32.50 7.71 0.73
N LEU A 391 -33.67 7.94 1.32
CA LEU A 391 -34.01 9.17 2.01
C LEU A 391 -34.53 8.88 3.40
N PHE A 392 -34.11 9.68 4.38
CA PHE A 392 -34.77 9.84 5.67
C PHE A 392 -35.01 11.33 5.93
N GLU A 393 -36.24 11.73 6.21
CA GLU A 393 -36.61 13.13 6.52
C GLU A 393 -37.43 13.21 7.79
N SER A 394 -37.22 14.26 8.57
CA SER A 394 -38.06 14.68 9.67
C SER A 394 -38.44 16.13 9.46
N GLY A 395 -39.71 16.47 9.66
CA GLY A 395 -40.17 17.83 9.41
C GLY A 395 -41.43 18.20 10.16
N ILE A 396 -41.80 19.46 9.99
CA ILE A 396 -43.07 20.01 10.45
C ILE A 396 -43.74 20.62 9.24
N SER A 397 -45.00 20.24 9.01
CA SER A 397 -45.86 20.82 7.99
C SER A 397 -47.18 21.20 8.64
N ASP A 398 -47.79 22.28 8.20
CA ASP A 398 -49.13 22.65 8.65
C ASP A 398 -50.15 22.36 7.53
N TYR A 399 -51.30 21.79 7.89
CA TYR A 399 -52.35 21.37 6.95
C TYR A 399 -53.73 21.89 7.38
N ASP A 400 -54.56 22.19 6.40
CA ASP A 400 -55.99 22.40 6.56
C ASP A 400 -56.71 21.05 6.73
N LEU A 401 -57.37 20.86 7.88
CA LEU A 401 -58.22 19.69 8.11
C LEU A 401 -59.69 19.95 7.76
N GLY A 402 -60.01 21.12 7.21
CA GLY A 402 -61.31 21.54 6.70
C GLY A 402 -61.97 22.63 7.54
N VAL A 403 -61.84 22.56 8.88
CA VAL A 403 -62.44 23.54 9.82
C VAL A 403 -61.38 24.40 10.49
N PHE A 404 -60.22 23.83 10.79
CA PHE A 404 -59.09 24.48 11.44
C PHE A 404 -57.78 23.93 10.89
N ASN A 405 -56.70 24.65 11.11
CA ASN A 405 -55.36 24.24 10.74
C ASN A 405 -54.78 23.32 11.80
N ALA A 406 -54.00 22.33 11.36
CA ALA A 406 -53.29 21.44 12.24
C ALA A 406 -51.81 21.36 11.88
N ARG A 407 -50.98 21.27 12.92
CA ARG A 407 -49.55 21.05 12.79
C ARG A 407 -49.26 19.56 12.76
N SER A 408 -48.62 19.13 11.69
CA SER A 408 -48.16 17.77 11.46
C SER A 408 -46.65 17.68 11.66
N ARG A 409 -46.21 16.83 12.61
CA ARG A 409 -44.80 16.42 12.72
C ARG A 409 -44.61 15.12 11.94
N GLU A 410 -43.79 15.17 10.91
CA GLU A 410 -43.67 14.09 9.92
C GLU A 410 -42.30 13.42 10.00
N TYR A 411 -42.29 12.09 9.84
CA TYR A 411 -41.10 11.28 9.67
C TYR A 411 -41.27 10.43 8.42
N PHE A 412 -40.35 10.57 7.47
CA PHE A 412 -40.36 9.87 6.19
C PHE A 412 -39.11 9.03 6.02
N TYR A 413 -39.29 7.88 5.38
CA TYR A 413 -38.23 7.19 4.68
C TYR A 413 -38.68 6.93 3.24
N GLY A 414 -37.76 6.90 2.29
CA GLY A 414 -38.12 6.74 0.89
C GLY A 414 -36.95 6.39 0.01
N ALA A 415 -37.26 6.21 -1.27
CA ALA A 415 -36.25 6.01 -2.29
C ALA A 415 -36.63 6.73 -3.58
N TYR A 416 -35.62 7.24 -4.27
CA TYR A 416 -35.71 7.79 -5.63
C TYR A 416 -34.82 7.00 -6.57
N LEU A 417 -35.34 6.76 -7.77
CA LEU A 417 -34.56 6.37 -8.93
C LEU A 417 -34.26 7.63 -9.74
N ASN A 418 -32.99 7.99 -9.81
CA ASN A 418 -32.51 9.22 -10.43
C ASN A 418 -31.86 8.92 -11.78
N TYR A 419 -32.14 9.78 -12.76
CA TYR A 419 -31.55 9.77 -14.09
C TYR A 419 -30.79 11.07 -14.35
N TYR A 420 -29.52 10.96 -14.69
CA TYR A 420 -28.62 12.08 -14.97
C TYR A 420 -28.59 12.36 -16.47
N PHE A 421 -29.16 13.49 -16.87
CA PHE A 421 -29.31 13.84 -18.29
C PHE A 421 -28.29 14.88 -18.77
N ILE A 422 -27.61 15.59 -17.85
CA ILE A 422 -26.48 16.48 -18.16
C ILE A 422 -25.34 16.13 -17.20
N ASN A 423 -24.23 15.68 -17.77
CA ASN A 423 -23.04 15.17 -17.08
C ASN A 423 -23.29 13.89 -16.25
N ASN A 424 -22.27 13.02 -16.16
CA ASN A 424 -22.32 11.81 -15.33
C ASN A 424 -22.35 12.25 -13.85
N PRO A 425 -23.05 11.52 -12.94
CA PRO A 425 -23.00 11.77 -11.49
C PRO A 425 -21.59 12.04 -10.96
N LEU A 426 -20.57 11.45 -11.56
CA LEU A 426 -19.19 11.47 -11.08
C LEU A 426 -18.33 12.59 -11.69
N THR A 427 -18.94 13.49 -12.46
CA THR A 427 -18.22 14.59 -13.12
C THR A 427 -17.89 15.72 -12.14
N LEU A 428 -16.60 16.04 -11.97
CA LEU A 428 -16.14 17.12 -11.10
C LEU A 428 -16.19 18.50 -11.76
N ASN A 429 -16.25 19.56 -10.95
CA ASN A 429 -16.23 20.97 -11.37
C ASN A 429 -17.25 21.32 -12.44
N SER A 430 -18.39 20.64 -12.42
CA SER A 430 -19.43 20.80 -13.41
C SER A 430 -20.79 20.80 -12.74
N PHE A 431 -21.75 21.47 -13.39
CA PHE A 431 -23.15 21.35 -13.03
C PHE A 431 -23.69 20.03 -13.57
N ILE A 432 -24.27 19.26 -12.68
CA ILE A 432 -24.91 17.98 -12.94
C ILE A 432 -26.40 18.19 -12.77
N TYR A 433 -27.19 17.73 -13.75
CA TYR A 433 -28.64 17.82 -13.68
C TYR A 433 -29.24 16.42 -13.71
N LEU A 434 -30.16 16.18 -12.78
CA LEU A 434 -30.83 14.90 -12.63
C LEU A 434 -32.34 15.07 -12.43
N PHE A 435 -33.06 14.05 -12.88
CA PHE A 435 -34.49 13.89 -12.68
C PHE A 435 -34.75 12.59 -11.93
N GLY A 436 -35.52 12.66 -10.85
CA GLY A 436 -35.81 11.55 -9.96
C GLY A 436 -37.31 11.24 -9.89
N ILE A 437 -37.64 9.95 -9.87
CA ILE A 437 -38.96 9.45 -9.50
C ILE A 437 -38.83 8.53 -8.30
N GLY A 438 -39.71 8.70 -7.32
CA GLY A 438 -39.59 7.98 -6.07
C GLY A 438 -40.90 7.80 -5.35
N LEU A 439 -40.77 7.19 -4.19
CA LEU A 439 -41.84 6.98 -3.23
C LEU A 439 -41.32 7.25 -1.82
N LYS A 440 -42.18 7.81 -0.97
CA LYS A 440 -41.89 8.00 0.46
C LYS A 440 -43.01 7.38 1.27
N ASN A 441 -42.66 6.74 2.37
CA ASN A 441 -43.61 6.25 3.36
C ASN A 441 -43.19 6.75 4.74
N GLY A 442 -44.14 6.91 5.64
CA GLY A 442 -43.85 7.57 6.90
C GLY A 442 -45.02 7.61 7.85
N THR A 443 -44.75 8.25 8.99
CA THR A 443 -45.74 8.51 10.02
C THR A 443 -45.75 10.00 10.31
N ALA A 444 -46.94 10.53 10.56
CA ALA A 444 -47.16 11.90 10.96
C ALA A 444 -47.93 11.94 12.28
N SER A 445 -47.64 12.94 13.09
CA SER A 445 -48.33 13.21 14.33
C SER A 445 -48.98 14.58 14.21
N VAL A 446 -50.31 14.61 14.22
CA VAL A 446 -51.09 15.81 13.90
C VAL A 446 -51.74 16.34 15.17
N ALA A 447 -51.41 17.57 15.50
CA ALA A 447 -51.94 18.29 16.66
C ALA A 447 -52.51 19.64 16.23
N SER A 448 -53.60 20.04 16.85
CA SER A 448 -54.14 21.41 16.77
C SER A 448 -54.73 21.79 18.12
N ALA A 449 -54.96 23.09 18.33
CA ALA A 449 -55.60 23.60 19.53
C ALA A 449 -57.06 23.15 19.64
N ASP A 450 -57.71 22.89 18.50
CA ASP A 450 -59.13 22.52 18.40
C ASP A 450 -59.36 21.01 18.42
N ILE A 451 -58.30 20.21 18.58
CA ILE A 451 -58.38 18.74 18.63
C ILE A 451 -58.15 18.26 20.07
N SER A 452 -58.95 17.28 20.51
CA SER A 452 -58.89 16.74 21.88
C SER A 452 -57.58 15.99 22.20
N LYS A 453 -56.97 15.35 21.20
CA LYS A 453 -55.72 14.60 21.31
C LYS A 453 -54.89 14.68 20.03
N GLU A 454 -53.60 14.37 20.16
CA GLU A 454 -52.71 14.21 19.01
C GLU A 454 -53.05 12.91 18.27
N TYR A 455 -53.25 12.99 16.95
CA TYR A 455 -53.60 11.84 16.11
C TYR A 455 -52.40 11.37 15.28
N SER A 456 -52.20 10.06 15.24
CA SER A 456 -51.20 9.41 14.41
C SER A 456 -51.76 9.15 13.01
N TYR A 457 -51.03 9.61 12.01
CA TYR A 457 -51.31 9.41 10.59
C TYR A 457 -50.21 8.56 9.96
N GLN A 458 -50.60 7.69 9.03
CA GLN A 458 -49.67 7.13 8.05
C GLN A 458 -49.62 8.07 6.85
N VAL A 459 -48.42 8.32 6.33
CA VAL A 459 -48.21 9.16 5.15
C VAL A 459 -47.56 8.37 4.04
N LEU A 460 -48.20 8.35 2.88
CA LEU A 460 -47.66 7.76 1.65
C LEU A 460 -47.54 8.83 0.57
N THR A 461 -46.33 9.06 0.07
CA THR A 461 -46.06 9.96 -1.05
C THR A 461 -45.78 9.15 -2.30
N LEU A 462 -46.72 9.17 -3.25
CA LEU A 462 -46.57 8.50 -4.54
C LEU A 462 -47.46 9.19 -5.60
N PRO A 463 -46.90 9.72 -6.70
CA PRO A 463 -45.46 9.81 -7.00
C PRO A 463 -44.77 10.92 -6.19
N ALA A 464 -43.47 10.73 -5.92
CA ALA A 464 -42.55 11.80 -5.54
C ALA A 464 -41.64 12.09 -6.75
N LEU A 465 -41.70 13.30 -7.28
CA LEU A 465 -40.87 13.73 -8.40
C LEU A 465 -39.80 14.71 -7.91
N GLN A 466 -38.61 14.63 -8.47
CA GLN A 466 -37.48 15.47 -8.10
C GLN A 466 -36.76 15.97 -9.35
N LEU A 467 -36.47 17.27 -9.41
CA LEU A 467 -35.55 17.86 -10.37
C LEU A 467 -34.41 18.49 -9.57
N MET A 468 -33.20 17.98 -9.69
CA MET A 468 -32.06 18.42 -8.88
C MET A 468 -30.89 18.86 -9.76
N THR A 469 -30.27 19.95 -9.35
CA THR A 469 -28.99 20.44 -9.86
C THR A 469 -27.95 20.25 -8.76
N LYS A 470 -26.85 19.60 -9.09
CA LYS A 470 -25.73 19.31 -8.21
C LYS A 470 -24.47 19.97 -8.77
N TYR A 471 -23.68 20.61 -7.93
CA TYR A 471 -22.36 21.11 -8.30
C TYR A 471 -21.31 20.45 -7.42
N ARG A 472 -20.50 19.58 -8.02
CA ARG A 472 -19.41 18.89 -7.33
C ARG A 472 -18.16 19.74 -7.38
N PHE A 473 -17.69 20.17 -6.20
CA PHE A 473 -16.39 20.79 -6.07
C PHE A 473 -15.32 19.75 -6.28
N ARG A 474 -14.16 20.16 -6.80
CA ARG A 474 -12.98 19.31 -6.92
C ARG A 474 -12.65 18.62 -5.60
N THR A 475 -12.61 17.29 -5.60
CA THR A 475 -11.92 16.47 -4.61
C THR A 475 -10.44 16.36 -4.92
N GLY A 476 -9.68 15.98 -3.90
CA GLY A 476 -8.34 15.45 -4.01
C GLY A 476 -8.28 14.12 -4.75
N ASP A 477 -8.69 14.11 -6.01
CA ASP A 477 -8.54 12.97 -6.93
C ASP A 477 -7.09 12.85 -7.44
N LEU A 478 -6.19 13.68 -6.91
CA LEU A 478 -4.77 13.52 -7.11
C LEU A 478 -4.27 12.58 -6.01
N VAL A 479 -3.38 11.65 -6.39
CA VAL A 479 -2.55 10.79 -5.50
C VAL A 479 -1.86 11.59 -4.37
N GLU A 480 -1.88 12.91 -4.47
CA GLU A 480 -1.29 13.93 -3.62
C GLU A 480 -2.15 14.40 -2.43
N GLU A 481 -3.44 14.07 -2.33
CA GLU A 481 -4.32 14.55 -1.26
C GLU A 481 -4.67 13.46 -0.20
N THR A 482 -4.64 13.85 1.08
CA THR A 482 -4.69 12.95 2.24
C THR A 482 -6.09 12.42 2.60
N ALA A 483 -7.15 12.84 1.88
CA ALA A 483 -8.51 12.33 2.07
C ALA A 483 -9.27 12.32 0.73
N ASN A 484 -9.72 11.13 0.30
CA ASN A 484 -10.62 10.93 -0.85
C ASN A 484 -12.07 11.30 -0.49
N VAL A 485 -12.28 12.51 0.04
CA VAL A 485 -13.61 12.97 0.43
C VAL A 485 -13.80 14.34 -0.18
N GLY A 486 -14.95 14.58 -0.79
CA GLY A 486 -15.29 15.96 -1.10
C GLY A 486 -16.75 16.26 -1.15
N ALA A 487 -16.99 17.51 -1.52
CA ALA A 487 -18.22 18.19 -1.21
C ALA A 487 -18.97 18.56 -2.48
N SER A 488 -20.30 18.56 -2.39
CA SER A 488 -21.14 19.13 -3.43
C SER A 488 -22.27 19.96 -2.84
N LEU A 489 -22.72 20.93 -3.62
CA LEU A 489 -23.93 21.69 -3.35
C LEU A 489 -25.07 21.15 -4.20
N ASN A 490 -26.21 20.96 -3.57
CA ASN A 490 -27.42 20.42 -4.18
C ASN A 490 -28.54 21.43 -4.06
N PHE A 491 -29.22 21.68 -5.18
CA PHE A 491 -30.49 22.40 -5.22
C PHE A 491 -31.51 21.50 -5.91
N ALA A 492 -32.65 21.24 -5.27
CA ALA A 492 -33.71 20.47 -5.89
C ALA A 492 -35.08 21.15 -5.78
N LEU A 493 -35.93 20.85 -6.75
CA LEU A 493 -37.36 21.10 -6.72
C LEU A 493 -38.07 19.75 -6.67
N ASN A 494 -38.87 19.53 -5.63
CA ASN A 494 -39.63 18.30 -5.44
C ASN A 494 -41.12 18.57 -5.57
N LEU A 495 -41.81 17.70 -6.31
CA LEU A 495 -43.27 17.66 -6.37
C LEU A 495 -43.73 16.36 -5.71
N ASP A 496 -44.30 16.49 -4.51
CA ASP A 496 -44.73 15.38 -3.67
C ASP A 496 -46.26 15.30 -3.68
N VAL A 497 -46.83 14.16 -4.09
CA VAL A 497 -48.27 13.87 -3.91
C VAL A 497 -48.43 13.02 -2.65
N LYS A 498 -48.73 13.66 -1.52
CA LYS A 498 -48.88 13.03 -0.20
C LYS A 498 -50.32 12.57 0.01
N ASN A 499 -50.49 11.36 0.52
CA ASN A 499 -51.76 10.84 1.02
C ASN A 499 -51.60 10.53 2.50
N LEU A 500 -52.41 11.19 3.34
CA LEU A 500 -52.41 11.01 4.78
C LEU A 500 -53.64 10.21 5.18
N SER A 501 -53.47 9.22 6.05
CA SER A 501 -54.57 8.43 6.61
C SER A 501 -54.39 8.21 8.10
N VAL A 502 -55.42 8.51 8.88
CA VAL A 502 -55.43 8.33 10.33
C VAL A 502 -55.31 6.83 10.67
N LEU A 503 -54.46 6.52 11.66
CA LEU A 503 -54.31 5.18 12.23
C LEU A 503 -55.18 4.97 13.47
N ASP A 504 -55.42 6.05 14.22
CA ASP A 504 -56.19 6.03 15.45
C ASP A 504 -57.71 6.03 15.21
N ARG A 505 -58.46 5.66 16.25
CA ARG A 505 -59.91 5.86 16.26
C ARG A 505 -60.21 7.35 16.42
N LEU A 506 -60.96 7.88 15.46
CA LEU A 506 -61.44 9.26 15.45
C LEU A 506 -62.46 9.49 16.56
N GLU A 507 -62.18 10.48 17.41
CA GLU A 507 -63.11 11.02 18.41
C GLU A 507 -63.58 12.42 18.01
N ASP A 508 -62.75 13.15 17.25
CA ASP A 508 -63.03 14.49 16.72
C ASP A 508 -63.47 14.45 15.25
N ASP A 509 -64.18 15.49 14.80
CA ASP A 509 -64.66 15.65 13.42
C ASP A 509 -63.52 16.14 12.50
N ILE A 510 -62.58 15.23 12.21
CA ILE A 510 -61.44 15.48 11.32
C ILE A 510 -61.45 14.53 10.13
N ASN A 511 -60.87 15.00 9.02
CA ASN A 511 -60.73 14.19 7.81
C ASN A 511 -59.85 12.95 8.05
N SER A 512 -60.48 11.77 8.06
CA SER A 512 -59.78 10.49 8.22
C SER A 512 -58.71 10.21 7.16
N LYS A 513 -58.89 10.77 5.95
CA LYS A 513 -57.98 10.66 4.82
C LYS A 513 -58.00 11.93 4.00
N PHE A 514 -56.84 12.45 3.66
CA PHE A 514 -56.72 13.61 2.77
C PHE A 514 -55.45 13.52 1.91
N SER A 515 -55.45 14.24 0.78
CA SER A 515 -54.36 14.24 -0.19
C SER A 515 -53.87 15.67 -0.41
N VAL A 516 -52.55 15.84 -0.40
CA VAL A 516 -51.89 17.14 -0.51
C VAL A 516 -50.85 17.08 -1.62
N LYS A 517 -50.89 18.05 -2.53
CA LYS A 517 -49.87 18.26 -3.56
C LYS A 517 -48.91 19.33 -3.08
N ASP A 518 -47.69 18.94 -2.75
CA ASP A 518 -46.69 19.85 -2.18
C ASP A 518 -45.57 20.10 -3.18
N LEU A 519 -45.25 21.37 -3.39
CA LEU A 519 -44.07 21.81 -4.14
C LEU A 519 -43.04 22.30 -3.14
N LYS A 520 -41.87 21.65 -3.11
CA LYS A 520 -40.81 21.94 -2.16
C LYS A 520 -39.53 22.33 -2.89
N TYR A 521 -38.76 23.23 -2.29
CA TYR A 521 -37.35 23.38 -2.63
C TYR A 521 -36.50 22.61 -1.63
N THR A 522 -35.35 22.14 -2.07
CA THR A 522 -34.36 21.47 -1.23
C THR A 522 -33.00 22.09 -1.46
N LEU A 523 -32.33 22.44 -0.38
CA LEU A 523 -30.94 22.88 -0.35
C LEU A 523 -30.15 21.83 0.41
N GLY A 524 -29.15 21.26 -0.26
CA GLY A 524 -28.34 20.18 0.30
C GLY A 524 -26.85 20.48 0.21
N LEU A 525 -26.13 20.02 1.21
CA LEU A 525 -24.69 19.80 1.17
C LEU A 525 -24.49 18.30 1.14
N SER A 526 -23.60 17.83 0.28
CA SER A 526 -23.27 16.42 0.29
C SER A 526 -21.80 16.18 0.35
N VAL A 527 -21.49 15.02 0.92
CA VAL A 527 -20.15 14.48 1.04
C VAL A 527 -20.13 13.21 0.23
N TYR A 528 -19.29 13.17 -0.79
CA TYR A 528 -19.01 11.98 -1.58
C TYR A 528 -17.60 11.48 -1.28
N PHE A 529 -17.46 10.17 -1.25
CA PHE A 529 -16.23 9.46 -0.92
C PHE A 529 -16.14 8.23 -1.80
#